data_AF-A0A381YTX5-F1
#
_entry.id   AF-A0A381YTX5-F1
#
_cell.length_a   1.000
_cell.length_b   1.000
_cell.length_c   1.000
_cell.angle_alpha   90.00
_cell.angle_beta   90.00
_cell.angle_gamma   90.00
#
_symmetry.space_group_name_H-M   'P 1'
#
loop_
_entity.id
_entity.type
_entity.pdbx_description
1 polymer ?
#
loop_
_entity_poly.entity_id
_entity_poly.type
_entity_poly.pdbx_seq_one_letter_code
_entity_poly.pdbx_strand_id
1 'polypeptide(L)'
;MAEGIEKNRKDPGPYACQYTPKDKKGDFYDDYCNWQRIPEYQEFLFNSPAAKIVGQLTQSRQVRLFHEHILVKEPETSEKTPWHHDQPYYCVDGEQVCSIWLPLDPVPREYGLEFISRSHTWGKMFMPKKFLTHKEYDYKPESFDSIPDIESNRDQYEILSWDLEPGDCIAFHFKTLHAGAGNPRQSTRRRAFSSRWLGDDTVFAERPGKTSPPFPKLTFNHGDSIIHPLFPVCWENS
;
A
#
# COMPACT_ATOMS: atom_id res chain seq x y z
N MET A 1 -15.17 8.53 -4.13
CA MET A 1 -13.70 8.34 -4.01
C MET A 1 -12.90 9.47 -4.65
N ALA A 2 -13.06 9.77 -5.95
CA ALA A 2 -12.29 10.83 -6.63
C ALA A 2 -12.42 12.21 -5.96
N GLU A 3 -13.64 12.60 -5.58
CA GLU A 3 -13.89 13.81 -4.78
C GLU A 3 -13.15 13.82 -3.44
N GLY A 4 -13.07 12.66 -2.77
CA GLY A 4 -12.33 12.50 -1.52
C GLY A 4 -10.84 12.78 -1.68
N ILE A 5 -10.23 12.37 -2.80
CA ILE A 5 -8.83 12.74 -3.13
C ILE A 5 -8.67 14.25 -3.31
N GLU A 6 -9.59 14.93 -3.98
CA GLU A 6 -9.49 16.38 -4.13
C GLU A 6 -9.67 17.11 -2.79
N LYS A 7 -10.53 16.62 -1.89
CA LYS A 7 -10.66 17.13 -0.51
C LYS A 7 -9.36 16.91 0.27
N ASN A 8 -8.80 15.70 0.21
CA ASN A 8 -7.54 15.37 0.86
C ASN A 8 -6.40 16.31 0.40
N ARG A 9 -6.28 16.54 -0.90
CA ARG A 9 -5.23 17.41 -1.44
C ARG A 9 -5.38 18.88 -1.04
N LYS A 10 -6.61 19.35 -0.83
CA LYS A 10 -6.89 20.73 -0.37
C LYS A 10 -6.60 20.91 1.11
N ASP A 11 -6.79 19.85 1.90
CA ASP A 11 -6.53 19.83 3.33
C ASP A 11 -5.71 18.58 3.68
N PRO A 12 -4.38 18.57 3.45
CA PRO A 12 -3.54 17.39 3.63
C PRO A 12 -3.50 16.89 5.07
N GLY A 13 -3.32 15.58 5.22
CA GLY A 13 -3.20 14.93 6.51
C GLY A 13 -1.82 15.12 7.14
N PRO A 14 -1.65 14.68 8.39
CA PRO A 14 -0.38 14.78 9.10
C PRO A 14 0.75 13.96 8.46
N TYR A 15 0.40 13.02 7.58
CA TYR A 15 1.34 12.12 6.92
C TYR A 15 1.45 12.31 5.42
N ALA A 16 0.93 13.43 4.90
CA ALA A 16 1.05 13.77 3.50
C ALA A 16 2.53 13.89 3.08
N CYS A 17 2.86 13.30 1.94
CA CYS A 17 4.19 13.22 1.37
C CYS A 17 4.18 13.81 -0.04
N GLN A 18 5.09 14.75 -0.28
CA GLN A 18 5.38 15.28 -1.61
C GLN A 18 6.69 14.69 -2.11
N TYR A 19 6.62 13.81 -3.12
CA TYR A 19 7.81 13.12 -3.62
C TYR A 19 8.49 13.86 -4.78
N THR A 20 7.73 14.58 -5.61
CA THR A 20 8.32 15.38 -6.69
C THR A 20 8.96 16.65 -6.11
N PRO A 21 10.26 16.89 -6.33
CA PRO A 21 10.92 18.11 -5.91
C PRO A 21 10.33 19.36 -6.58
N LYS A 22 10.35 20.51 -5.90
CA LYS A 22 9.75 21.77 -6.40
C LYS A 22 10.33 22.28 -7.71
N ASP A 23 11.56 21.89 -8.05
CA ASP A 23 12.27 22.25 -9.29
C ASP A 23 12.07 21.24 -10.43
N LYS A 24 11.27 20.19 -10.22
CA LYS A 24 10.96 19.16 -11.21
C LYS A 24 9.52 19.31 -11.71
N LYS A 25 9.27 18.76 -12.90
CA LYS A 25 7.94 18.69 -13.50
C LYS A 25 7.13 17.54 -12.90
N GLY A 26 5.82 17.62 -13.05
CA GLY A 26 4.88 16.67 -12.48
C GLY A 26 4.66 16.89 -10.99
N ASP A 27 3.97 15.94 -10.38
CA ASP A 27 3.58 16.00 -8.98
C ASP A 27 3.14 14.60 -8.53
N PHE A 28 4.01 13.95 -7.75
CA PHE A 28 3.72 12.74 -7.00
C PHE A 28 3.39 13.09 -5.55
N TYR A 29 2.10 13.00 -5.24
CA TYR A 29 1.52 13.22 -3.93
C TYR A 29 1.00 11.90 -3.33
N ASP A 30 1.21 11.72 -2.02
CA ASP A 30 0.72 10.59 -1.24
C ASP A 30 0.23 11.07 0.13
N ASP A 31 -0.77 10.42 0.68
CA ASP A 31 -1.27 10.67 2.02
C ASP A 31 -2.02 9.44 2.54
N TYR A 32 -1.94 9.17 3.85
CA TYR A 32 -2.47 7.96 4.47
C TYR A 32 -3.08 8.19 5.86
N CYS A 33 -3.95 7.27 6.29
CA CYS A 33 -4.68 7.31 7.56
C CYS A 33 -5.64 8.50 7.73
N ASN A 34 -6.46 8.74 6.71
CA ASN A 34 -7.35 9.88 6.56
C ASN A 34 -8.83 9.50 6.45
N TRP A 35 -9.15 8.21 6.54
CA TRP A 35 -10.52 7.71 6.41
C TRP A 35 -11.46 8.37 7.41
N GLN A 36 -11.00 8.65 8.63
CA GLN A 36 -11.82 9.27 9.68
C GLN A 36 -12.26 10.71 9.35
N ARG A 37 -11.54 11.40 8.46
CA ARG A 37 -11.78 12.81 8.11
C ARG A 37 -12.41 13.00 6.73
N ILE A 38 -12.41 11.96 5.89
CA ILE A 38 -12.93 12.03 4.52
C ILE A 38 -14.08 11.02 4.35
N PRO A 39 -15.34 11.49 4.31
CA PRO A 39 -16.52 10.63 4.21
C PRO A 39 -16.48 9.67 3.02
N GLU A 40 -15.93 10.09 1.88
CA GLU A 40 -15.82 9.24 0.68
C GLU A 40 -14.92 8.02 0.89
N TYR A 41 -13.95 8.10 1.80
CA TYR A 41 -13.07 6.99 2.14
C TYR A 41 -13.80 6.04 3.09
N GLN A 42 -14.53 6.57 4.08
CA GLN A 42 -15.39 5.75 4.95
C GLN A 42 -16.42 4.97 4.14
N GLU A 43 -17.09 5.64 3.21
CA GLU A 43 -18.10 5.01 2.37
C GLU A 43 -17.54 3.79 1.64
N PHE A 44 -16.36 3.91 1.04
CA PHE A 44 -15.73 2.77 0.40
C PHE A 44 -15.27 1.70 1.39
N LEU A 45 -14.62 2.08 2.50
CA LEU A 45 -14.01 1.13 3.42
C LEU A 45 -15.04 0.32 4.21
N PHE A 46 -16.20 0.90 4.53
CA PHE A 46 -17.22 0.26 5.36
C PHE A 46 -18.47 -0.20 4.59
N ASN A 47 -18.80 0.41 3.45
CA ASN A 47 -20.04 0.11 2.72
C ASN A 47 -19.82 -0.54 1.34
N SER A 48 -18.58 -0.73 0.90
CA SER A 48 -18.25 -1.47 -0.33
C SER A 48 -18.00 -2.97 -0.05
N PRO A 49 -17.96 -3.84 -1.08
CA PRO A 49 -17.65 -5.25 -0.89
C PRO A 49 -16.16 -5.53 -0.60
N ALA A 50 -15.29 -4.51 -0.48
CA ALA A 50 -13.84 -4.67 -0.33
C ALA A 50 -13.45 -5.59 0.84
N ALA A 51 -13.98 -5.34 2.04
CA ALA A 51 -13.66 -6.14 3.23
C ALA A 51 -14.14 -7.59 3.10
N LYS A 52 -15.31 -7.82 2.46
CA LYS A 52 -15.82 -9.17 2.17
C LYS A 52 -14.92 -9.92 1.18
N ILE A 53 -14.49 -9.25 0.11
CA ILE A 53 -13.57 -9.83 -0.89
C ILE A 53 -12.26 -10.23 -0.20
N VAL A 54 -11.70 -9.35 0.65
CA VAL A 54 -10.51 -9.69 1.44
C VAL A 54 -10.75 -10.91 2.31
N GLY A 55 -11.89 -10.97 3.01
CA GLY A 55 -12.24 -12.09 3.88
C GLY A 55 -12.26 -13.42 3.13
N GLN A 56 -12.79 -13.42 1.91
CA GLN A 56 -12.79 -14.59 1.03
C GLN A 56 -11.38 -14.95 0.53
N LEU A 57 -10.58 -13.96 0.08
CA LEU A 57 -9.22 -14.19 -0.42
C LEU A 57 -8.26 -14.70 0.66
N THR A 58 -8.38 -14.18 1.88
CA THR A 58 -7.54 -14.53 3.03
C THR A 58 -8.11 -15.70 3.86
N GLN A 59 -9.30 -16.17 3.49
CA GLN A 59 -10.05 -17.20 4.23
C GLN A 59 -10.25 -16.85 5.72
N SER A 60 -10.41 -15.56 6.00
CA SER A 60 -10.61 -15.04 7.36
C SER A 60 -12.07 -15.15 7.80
N ARG A 61 -12.29 -15.25 9.11
CA ARG A 61 -13.59 -15.11 9.75
C ARG A 61 -13.92 -13.65 10.00
N GLN A 62 -12.93 -12.83 10.36
CA GLN A 62 -13.07 -11.40 10.55
C GLN A 62 -12.04 -10.65 9.72
N VAL A 63 -12.43 -9.49 9.18
CA VAL A 63 -11.50 -8.58 8.50
C VAL A 63 -11.55 -7.21 9.16
N ARG A 64 -10.36 -6.68 9.47
CA ARG A 64 -10.15 -5.35 10.03
C ARG A 64 -9.49 -4.43 9.03
N LEU A 65 -9.88 -3.16 9.04
CA LEU A 65 -9.11 -2.11 8.35
C LEU A 65 -7.80 -1.89 9.09
N PHE A 66 -6.66 -1.91 8.39
CA PHE A 66 -5.39 -1.47 8.93
C PHE A 66 -5.20 0.04 8.70
N HIS A 67 -5.11 0.42 7.44
CA HIS A 67 -5.18 1.80 6.99
C HIS A 67 -5.44 1.84 5.48
N GLU A 68 -5.62 3.04 4.96
CA GLU A 68 -5.67 3.36 3.55
C GLU A 68 -4.63 4.43 3.22
N HIS A 69 -4.33 4.56 1.93
CA HIS A 69 -3.58 5.67 1.39
C HIS A 69 -4.11 6.06 0.01
N ILE A 70 -3.73 7.25 -0.43
CA ILE A 70 -3.94 7.69 -1.80
C ILE A 70 -2.61 7.95 -2.46
N LEU A 71 -2.49 7.61 -3.74
CA LEU A 71 -1.33 7.99 -4.54
C LEU A 71 -1.82 8.74 -5.77
N VAL A 72 -1.30 9.94 -5.96
CA VAL A 72 -1.63 10.76 -7.11
C VAL A 72 -0.35 11.08 -7.85
N LYS A 73 -0.27 10.67 -9.11
CA LYS A 73 0.79 11.09 -10.03
C LYS A 73 0.18 11.94 -11.12
N GLU A 74 0.44 13.24 -11.10
CA GLU A 74 0.07 14.16 -12.18
C GLU A 74 0.79 13.81 -13.50
N PRO A 75 0.33 14.33 -14.65
CA PRO A 75 1.11 14.32 -15.89
C PRO A 75 2.55 14.77 -15.69
N GLU A 76 3.47 14.26 -16.50
CA GLU A 76 4.92 14.56 -16.47
C GLU A 76 5.68 14.08 -15.21
N THR A 77 5.03 13.37 -14.29
CA THR A 77 5.67 12.82 -13.08
C THR A 77 6.61 11.66 -13.43
N SER A 78 7.90 11.79 -13.14
CA SER A 78 8.89 10.77 -13.50
C SER A 78 9.15 9.74 -12.39
N GLU A 79 8.82 10.12 -11.15
CA GLU A 79 9.12 9.38 -9.94
C GLU A 79 8.40 8.03 -9.93
N LYS A 80 9.17 6.95 -9.77
CA LYS A 80 8.67 5.58 -9.61
C LYS A 80 8.49 5.25 -8.14
N THR A 81 7.60 4.32 -7.85
CA THR A 81 7.61 3.61 -6.57
C THR A 81 8.56 2.41 -6.73
N PRO A 82 9.64 2.29 -5.93
CA PRO A 82 10.62 1.23 -6.11
C PRO A 82 10.01 -0.15 -5.84
N TRP A 83 10.68 -1.21 -6.30
CA TRP A 83 10.37 -2.56 -5.83
C TRP A 83 10.43 -2.62 -4.31
N HIS A 84 9.36 -3.12 -3.71
CA HIS A 84 9.20 -3.31 -2.27
C HIS A 84 8.08 -4.32 -2.00
N HIS A 85 7.97 -4.75 -0.75
CA HIS A 85 6.75 -5.36 -0.24
C HIS A 85 6.34 -4.63 1.03
N ASP A 86 5.06 -4.69 1.37
CA ASP A 86 4.42 -3.78 2.32
C ASP A 86 4.74 -4.13 3.80
N GLN A 87 4.77 -5.42 4.14
CA GLN A 87 4.79 -5.86 5.55
C GLN A 87 5.95 -5.32 6.42
N PRO A 88 7.19 -5.14 5.93
CA PRO A 88 8.28 -4.57 6.72
C PRO A 88 8.06 -3.11 7.13
N TYR A 89 7.19 -2.38 6.43
CA TYR A 89 6.82 -1.01 6.80
C TYR A 89 5.81 -0.99 7.94
N TYR A 90 5.09 -2.08 8.18
CA TYR A 90 3.91 -2.11 9.05
C TYR A 90 4.23 -2.73 10.40
N CYS A 91 3.54 -2.27 11.45
CA CYS A 91 3.61 -2.84 12.80
C CYS A 91 2.79 -4.14 12.95
N VAL A 92 2.80 -4.99 11.91
CA VAL A 92 1.91 -6.16 11.80
C VAL A 92 2.62 -7.34 11.18
N ASP A 93 2.58 -8.49 11.87
CA ASP A 93 2.88 -9.81 11.30
C ASP A 93 1.59 -10.63 11.13
N GLY A 94 1.64 -11.64 10.25
CA GLY A 94 0.50 -12.46 9.83
C GLY A 94 0.55 -12.78 8.33
N GLU A 95 -0.21 -13.78 7.89
CA GLU A 95 -0.37 -14.20 6.49
C GLU A 95 -1.79 -13.94 5.97
N GLN A 96 -2.77 -13.71 6.83
CA GLN A 96 -4.13 -13.34 6.40
C GLN A 96 -4.21 -11.82 6.15
N VAL A 97 -3.33 -11.30 5.31
CA VAL A 97 -3.21 -9.87 5.02
C VAL A 97 -3.43 -9.57 3.55
N CYS A 98 -4.08 -8.46 3.24
CA CYS A 98 -4.40 -8.10 1.86
C CYS A 98 -4.36 -6.59 1.65
N SER A 99 -3.66 -6.19 0.59
CA SER A 99 -3.71 -4.87 -0.01
C SER A 99 -4.73 -4.89 -1.14
N ILE A 100 -5.65 -3.93 -1.19
CA ILE A 100 -6.46 -3.64 -2.38
C ILE A 100 -5.97 -2.32 -2.96
N TRP A 101 -5.61 -2.31 -4.24
CA TRP A 101 -5.28 -1.10 -4.99
C TRP A 101 -6.31 -0.91 -6.10
N LEU A 102 -6.88 0.29 -6.19
CA LEU A 102 -7.87 0.62 -7.22
C LEU A 102 -7.54 1.97 -7.88
N PRO A 103 -7.59 2.03 -9.22
CA PRO A 103 -7.40 3.28 -9.94
C PRO A 103 -8.71 4.10 -9.99
N LEU A 104 -8.58 5.42 -10.02
CA LEU A 104 -9.69 6.35 -10.25
C LEU A 104 -9.63 7.04 -11.61
N ASP A 105 -8.61 6.71 -12.39
CA ASP A 105 -8.36 7.14 -13.76
C ASP A 105 -7.89 5.90 -14.54
N PRO A 106 -8.07 5.83 -15.87
CA PRO A 106 -7.51 4.73 -16.67
C PRO A 106 -5.99 4.62 -16.49
N VAL A 107 -5.49 3.39 -16.30
CA VAL A 107 -4.07 3.10 -16.08
C VAL A 107 -3.62 2.05 -17.08
N PRO A 108 -2.99 2.47 -18.19
CA PRO A 108 -2.28 1.57 -19.09
C PRO A 108 -1.22 0.80 -18.33
N ARG A 109 -1.05 -0.47 -18.69
CA ARG A 109 -0.09 -1.42 -18.10
C ARG A 109 1.31 -0.84 -17.95
N GLU A 110 1.79 -0.11 -18.96
CA GLU A 110 3.13 0.50 -18.95
C GLU A 110 3.34 1.56 -17.85
N TYR A 111 2.26 2.15 -17.31
CA TYR A 111 2.28 3.12 -16.21
C TYR A 111 1.62 2.58 -14.93
N GLY A 112 1.29 1.29 -14.91
CA GLY A 112 0.62 0.60 -13.82
C GLY A 112 1.56 0.09 -12.74
N LEU A 113 1.04 -0.87 -11.98
CA LEU A 113 1.81 -1.65 -11.02
C LEU A 113 2.41 -2.88 -11.71
N GLU A 114 3.58 -3.29 -11.22
CA GLU A 114 4.22 -4.55 -11.58
C GLU A 114 4.36 -5.41 -10.32
N PHE A 115 4.20 -6.72 -10.47
CA PHE A 115 4.27 -7.68 -9.36
C PHE A 115 5.17 -8.86 -9.74
N ILE A 116 5.92 -9.40 -8.78
CA ILE A 116 6.59 -10.68 -8.97
C ILE A 116 5.64 -11.80 -8.53
N SER A 117 5.27 -12.65 -9.48
CA SER A 117 4.44 -13.83 -9.24
C SER A 117 5.01 -14.66 -8.08
N ARG A 118 4.13 -15.02 -7.14
CA ARG A 118 4.44 -15.89 -5.98
C ARG A 118 5.51 -15.38 -5.00
N SER A 119 5.98 -14.14 -5.11
CA SER A 119 7.07 -13.68 -4.22
C SER A 119 6.70 -13.67 -2.74
N HIS A 120 5.40 -13.56 -2.42
CA HIS A 120 4.89 -13.63 -1.05
C HIS A 120 5.15 -14.99 -0.38
N THR A 121 5.43 -16.05 -1.13
CA THR A 121 5.71 -17.39 -0.60
C THR A 121 7.21 -17.67 -0.47
N TRP A 122 8.10 -16.68 -0.68
CA TRP A 122 9.55 -16.90 -0.63
C TRP A 122 10.08 -17.09 0.79
N GLY A 123 9.27 -16.86 1.82
CA GLY A 123 9.69 -17.01 3.22
C GLY A 123 10.72 -15.97 3.65
N LYS A 124 10.76 -14.82 2.97
CA LYS A 124 11.73 -13.75 3.20
C LYS A 124 11.04 -12.44 3.56
N MET A 125 11.68 -11.69 4.44
CA MET A 125 11.41 -10.27 4.63
C MET A 125 12.52 -9.48 3.95
N PHE A 126 12.14 -8.48 3.17
CA PHE A 126 13.09 -7.56 2.54
C PHE A 126 13.14 -6.21 3.26
N MET A 127 14.31 -5.57 3.21
CA MET A 127 14.53 -4.24 3.72
C MET A 127 13.61 -3.23 3.04
N PRO A 128 12.85 -2.42 3.81
CA PRO A 128 12.04 -1.36 3.21
C PRO A 128 12.96 -0.31 2.57
N LYS A 129 12.48 0.28 1.48
CA LYS A 129 13.12 1.39 0.77
C LYS A 129 12.37 2.70 0.98
N LYS A 130 13.11 3.80 1.12
CA LYS A 130 12.56 5.16 1.13
C LYS A 130 12.18 5.52 -0.29
N PHE A 131 10.91 5.89 -0.53
CA PHE A 131 10.43 6.18 -1.89
C PHE A 131 11.09 7.40 -2.52
N LEU A 132 11.58 8.37 -1.74
CA LEU A 132 12.26 9.55 -2.29
C LEU A 132 13.68 9.25 -2.77
N THR A 133 14.43 8.41 -2.04
CA THR A 133 15.86 8.17 -2.31
C THR A 133 16.16 6.81 -2.91
N HIS A 134 15.17 5.91 -2.90
CA HIS A 134 15.28 4.49 -3.27
C HIS A 134 16.31 3.70 -2.45
N LYS A 135 16.82 4.31 -1.37
CA LYS A 135 17.75 3.67 -0.43
C LYS A 135 16.98 2.90 0.62
N GLU A 136 17.59 1.84 1.13
CA GLU A 136 17.08 1.12 2.29
C GLU A 136 17.04 2.02 3.53
N TYR A 137 16.23 1.63 4.51
CA TYR A 137 16.27 2.27 5.82
C TYR A 137 17.58 1.96 6.54
N ASP A 138 18.00 2.91 7.38
CA ASP A 138 19.29 2.87 8.07
C ASP A 138 19.18 2.12 9.40
N TYR A 139 18.79 0.85 9.31
CA TYR A 139 18.81 -0.11 10.40
C TYR A 139 19.16 -1.49 9.82
N LYS A 140 19.69 -2.39 10.65
CA LYS A 140 20.11 -3.74 10.22
C LYS A 140 19.44 -4.78 11.11
N PRO A 141 18.27 -5.30 10.73
CA PRO A 141 17.66 -6.40 11.46
C PRO A 141 18.41 -7.70 11.14
N GLU A 142 18.32 -8.68 12.02
CA GLU A 142 18.96 -9.97 11.80
C GLU A 142 18.34 -10.77 10.63
N SER A 143 17.08 -10.48 10.28
CA SER A 143 16.26 -11.35 9.44
C SER A 143 15.72 -10.72 8.14
N PHE A 144 16.14 -9.49 7.77
CA PHE A 144 15.70 -8.88 6.50
C PHE A 144 16.82 -8.86 5.46
N ASP A 145 16.53 -9.38 4.28
CA ASP A 145 17.41 -9.35 3.12
C ASP A 145 17.28 -8.01 2.37
N SER A 146 18.31 -7.63 1.60
CA SER A 146 18.12 -6.59 0.58
C SER A 146 17.22 -7.10 -0.55
N ILE A 147 16.43 -6.20 -1.11
CA ILE A 147 15.63 -6.51 -2.31
C ILE A 147 16.59 -6.83 -3.46
N PRO A 148 16.44 -7.97 -4.16
CA PRO A 148 17.25 -8.28 -5.34
C PRO A 148 17.21 -7.17 -6.39
N ASP A 149 18.24 -7.07 -7.22
CA ASP A 149 18.23 -6.15 -8.36
C ASP A 149 17.31 -6.66 -9.47
N ILE A 150 16.00 -6.48 -9.26
CA ILE A 150 14.94 -6.97 -10.15
C ILE A 150 15.04 -6.30 -11.53
N GLU A 151 15.34 -5.00 -11.58
CA GLU A 151 15.39 -4.25 -12.85
C GLU A 151 16.50 -4.73 -13.78
N SER A 152 17.67 -5.08 -13.23
CA SER A 152 18.77 -5.62 -14.04
C SER A 152 18.61 -7.11 -14.39
N ASN A 153 17.67 -7.82 -13.76
CA ASN A 153 17.51 -9.28 -13.86
C ASN A 153 16.05 -9.68 -14.13
N ARG A 154 15.30 -8.87 -14.90
CA ARG A 154 13.84 -9.05 -15.10
C ARG A 154 13.49 -10.40 -15.73
N ASP A 155 14.39 -10.98 -16.52
CA ASP A 155 14.25 -12.29 -17.16
C ASP A 155 14.24 -13.47 -16.18
N GLN A 156 14.71 -13.26 -14.94
CA GLN A 156 14.68 -14.27 -13.87
C GLN A 156 13.35 -14.32 -13.12
N TYR A 157 12.42 -13.40 -13.41
CA TYR A 157 11.18 -13.24 -12.68
C TYR A 157 9.97 -13.30 -13.61
N GLU A 158 8.91 -13.98 -13.18
CA GLU A 158 7.60 -13.83 -13.79
C GLU A 158 6.95 -12.53 -13.28
N ILE A 159 7.08 -11.47 -14.08
CA ILE A 159 6.53 -10.14 -13.77
C ILE A 159 5.13 -10.00 -14.37
N LEU A 160 4.15 -9.73 -13.51
CA LEU A 160 2.75 -9.57 -13.87
C LEU A 160 2.35 -8.08 -13.82
N SER A 161 1.57 -7.64 -14.81
CA SER A 161 1.02 -6.29 -14.91
C SER A 161 -0.17 -6.27 -15.87
N TRP A 162 -1.10 -5.35 -15.66
CA TRP A 162 -2.37 -5.27 -16.39
C TRP A 162 -2.72 -3.82 -16.73
N ASP A 163 -3.47 -3.64 -17.83
CA ASP A 163 -4.24 -2.43 -18.07
C ASP A 163 -5.44 -2.41 -17.10
N LEU A 164 -5.75 -1.26 -16.53
CA LEU A 164 -6.82 -1.10 -15.55
C LEU A 164 -7.69 0.10 -15.87
N GLU A 165 -8.99 -0.06 -15.72
CA GLU A 165 -9.99 1.00 -15.84
C GLU A 165 -10.62 1.32 -14.47
N PRO A 166 -11.23 2.51 -14.29
CA PRO A 166 -12.03 2.78 -13.10
C PRO A 166 -13.11 1.70 -12.89
N GLY A 167 -13.07 1.04 -11.74
CA GLY A 167 -13.92 -0.10 -11.41
C GLY A 167 -13.12 -1.40 -11.23
N ASP A 168 -11.93 -1.48 -11.81
CA ASP A 168 -11.00 -2.58 -11.56
C ASP A 168 -10.32 -2.42 -10.19
N CYS A 169 -9.77 -3.53 -9.67
CA CYS A 169 -8.87 -3.51 -8.54
C CYS A 169 -7.86 -4.66 -8.62
N ILE A 170 -6.71 -4.47 -7.97
CA ILE A 170 -5.72 -5.52 -7.73
C ILE A 170 -5.67 -5.79 -6.23
N ALA A 171 -5.89 -7.05 -5.86
CA ALA A 171 -5.69 -7.55 -4.51
C ALA A 171 -4.38 -8.33 -4.42
N PHE A 172 -3.55 -8.06 -3.41
CA PHE A 172 -2.27 -8.73 -3.24
C PHE A 172 -1.85 -8.84 -1.77
N HIS A 173 -1.06 -9.88 -1.46
CA HIS A 173 -0.55 -10.13 -0.11
C HIS A 173 0.53 -9.10 0.26
N PHE A 174 0.66 -8.73 1.55
CA PHE A 174 1.65 -7.73 1.99
C PHE A 174 3.11 -8.11 1.70
N LYS A 175 3.42 -9.40 1.53
CA LYS A 175 4.75 -9.90 1.13
C LYS A 175 4.96 -9.98 -0.39
N THR A 176 3.99 -9.55 -1.19
CA THR A 176 4.14 -9.55 -2.65
C THR A 176 5.04 -8.38 -3.03
N LEU A 177 6.16 -8.69 -3.69
CA LEU A 177 7.08 -7.72 -4.25
C LEU A 177 6.38 -7.04 -5.42
N HIS A 178 6.31 -5.73 -5.33
CA HIS A 178 5.65 -4.91 -6.32
C HIS A 178 6.35 -3.56 -6.48
N ALA A 179 6.15 -2.94 -7.64
CA ALA A 179 6.64 -1.62 -7.99
C ALA A 179 5.56 -0.84 -8.73
N GLY A 180 5.72 0.48 -8.83
CA GLY A 180 4.79 1.33 -9.55
C GLY A 180 5.51 2.30 -10.46
N ALA A 181 5.12 2.33 -11.73
CA ALA A 181 5.69 3.27 -12.68
C ALA A 181 5.37 4.75 -12.32
N GLY A 182 6.11 5.68 -12.92
CA GLY A 182 5.76 7.10 -12.94
C GLY A 182 4.59 7.36 -13.89
N ASN A 183 4.33 8.64 -14.17
CA ASN A 183 3.36 9.10 -15.16
C ASN A 183 3.95 10.14 -16.17
N PRO A 184 5.14 9.89 -16.76
CA PRO A 184 5.91 10.94 -17.43
C PRO A 184 5.38 11.38 -18.80
N ARG A 185 4.60 10.53 -19.46
CA ARG A 185 4.20 10.71 -20.88
C ARG A 185 2.69 10.73 -21.08
N GLN A 186 1.92 10.65 -19.99
CA GLN A 186 0.48 10.80 -20.10
C GLN A 186 0.05 12.26 -20.05
N SER A 187 -1.05 12.55 -20.73
CA SER A 187 -1.80 13.79 -20.60
C SER A 187 -2.81 13.75 -19.44
N THR A 188 -3.06 12.56 -18.88
CA THR A 188 -4.02 12.31 -17.80
C THR A 188 -3.32 12.04 -16.47
N ARG A 189 -4.05 12.29 -15.38
CA ARG A 189 -3.61 11.99 -14.02
C ARG A 189 -3.70 10.49 -13.76
N ARG A 190 -2.91 10.00 -12.82
CA ARG A 190 -3.02 8.64 -12.27
C ARG A 190 -3.30 8.70 -10.78
N ARG A 191 -4.57 8.72 -10.40
CA ARG A 191 -4.99 8.64 -8.99
C ARG A 191 -5.33 7.21 -8.63
N ALA A 192 -4.89 6.80 -7.45
CA ALA A 192 -5.22 5.52 -6.88
C ALA A 192 -5.60 5.66 -5.41
N PHE A 193 -6.55 4.83 -5.00
CA PHE A 193 -6.84 4.57 -3.59
C PHE A 193 -6.34 3.17 -3.28
N SER A 194 -5.66 3.00 -2.15
CA SER A 194 -5.30 1.66 -1.69
C SER A 194 -5.65 1.48 -0.23
N SER A 195 -6.14 0.30 0.10
CA SER A 195 -6.53 -0.09 1.45
C SER A 195 -5.74 -1.33 1.87
N ARG A 196 -5.47 -1.43 3.16
CA ARG A 196 -4.71 -2.51 3.80
C ARG A 196 -5.62 -3.15 4.83
N TRP A 197 -5.68 -4.46 4.81
CA TRP A 197 -6.64 -5.24 5.57
C TRP A 197 -5.97 -6.38 6.32
N LEU A 198 -6.49 -6.66 7.51
CA LEU A 198 -5.98 -7.66 8.43
C LEU A 198 -7.03 -8.74 8.67
N GLY A 199 -6.61 -9.99 8.60
CA GLY A 199 -7.38 -11.17 8.97
C GLY A 199 -7.08 -11.64 10.39
N ASP A 200 -7.52 -12.85 10.71
CA ASP A 200 -7.57 -13.36 12.08
C ASP A 200 -6.19 -13.64 12.69
N ASP A 201 -5.21 -14.04 11.87
CA ASP A 201 -3.86 -14.42 12.32
C ASP A 201 -2.93 -13.23 12.59
N THR A 202 -3.42 -12.02 12.40
CA THR A 202 -2.58 -10.83 12.46
C THR A 202 -2.29 -10.40 13.90
N VAL A 203 -1.02 -10.12 14.16
CA VAL A 203 -0.51 -9.71 15.47
C VAL A 203 0.33 -8.44 15.37
N PHE A 204 0.35 -7.66 16.43
CA PHE A 204 1.23 -6.50 16.53
C PHE A 204 2.67 -6.96 16.46
N ALA A 205 3.45 -6.30 15.62
CA ALA A 205 4.85 -6.62 15.45
C ALA A 205 5.72 -5.38 15.61
N GLU A 206 6.62 -5.46 16.59
CA GLU A 206 7.70 -4.50 16.72
C GLU A 206 8.62 -4.54 15.51
N ARG A 207 8.99 -3.36 15.01
CA ARG A 207 9.94 -3.20 13.92
C ARG A 207 11.22 -2.55 14.43
N PRO A 208 12.38 -2.90 13.84
CA PRO A 208 13.68 -2.31 14.19
C PRO A 208 13.77 -0.80 13.91
N GLY A 209 12.86 -0.27 13.08
CA GLY A 209 12.79 1.14 12.74
C GLY A 209 11.36 1.65 12.73
N LYS A 210 11.19 2.92 12.33
CA LYS A 210 9.86 3.55 12.25
C LYS A 210 8.97 2.81 11.27
N THR A 211 7.76 2.48 11.71
CA THR A 211 6.69 1.99 10.85
C THR A 211 6.03 3.14 10.09
N SER A 212 5.41 2.82 8.97
CA SER A 212 4.61 3.74 8.16
C SER A 212 3.32 3.03 7.79
N PRO A 213 2.18 3.40 8.41
CA PRO A 213 2.01 4.47 9.41
C PRO A 213 2.66 4.18 10.79
N PRO A 214 3.00 5.23 11.57
CA PRO A 214 3.71 5.10 12.85
C PRO A 214 2.83 4.78 14.07
N PHE A 215 1.50 4.95 13.98
CA PHE A 215 0.52 4.74 15.07
C PHE A 215 1.02 5.00 16.51
N PRO A 216 1.40 6.25 16.86
CA PRO A 216 2.11 6.57 18.11
C PRO A 216 1.30 6.36 19.39
N LYS A 217 -0.02 6.12 19.28
CA LYS A 217 -0.93 5.91 20.42
C LYS A 217 -1.14 4.43 20.77
N LEU A 218 -0.52 3.51 20.02
CA LEU A 218 -0.65 2.08 20.30
C LEU A 218 0.25 1.66 21.46
N THR A 219 -0.29 0.80 22.33
CA THR A 219 0.39 0.26 23.51
C THR A 219 0.30 -1.26 23.52
N PHE A 220 0.67 -1.88 22.40
CA PHE A 220 0.72 -3.34 22.25
C PHE A 220 2.13 -3.87 22.52
N ASN A 221 2.21 -5.10 23.00
CA ASN A 221 3.44 -5.89 23.02
C ASN A 221 3.55 -6.68 21.71
N HIS A 222 4.77 -7.02 21.29
CA HIS A 222 5.00 -7.93 20.18
C HIS A 222 4.20 -9.24 20.37
N GLY A 223 3.41 -9.63 19.36
CA GLY A 223 2.56 -10.81 19.38
C GLY A 223 1.12 -10.58 19.86
N ASP A 224 0.77 -9.40 20.36
CA ASP A 224 -0.59 -9.09 20.78
C ASP A 224 -1.56 -9.09 19.58
N SER A 225 -2.77 -9.61 19.76
CA SER A 225 -3.82 -9.53 18.74
C SER A 225 -4.19 -8.06 18.45
N ILE A 226 -4.41 -7.74 17.17
CA ILE A 226 -4.71 -6.37 16.73
C ILE A 226 -6.20 -6.05 16.95
N ILE A 227 -6.56 -5.71 18.19
CA ILE A 227 -7.92 -5.33 18.57
C ILE A 227 -7.90 -3.90 19.12
N HIS A 228 -8.24 -2.94 18.27
CA HIS A 228 -8.24 -1.52 18.63
C HIS A 228 -9.25 -0.72 17.80
N PRO A 229 -9.83 0.39 18.30
CA PRO A 229 -10.71 1.27 17.51
C PRO A 229 -10.05 1.90 16.27
N LEU A 230 -8.71 1.96 16.23
CA LEU A 230 -7.96 2.37 15.03
C LEU A 230 -8.01 1.31 13.92
N PHE A 231 -8.31 0.06 14.28
CA PHE A 231 -8.39 -1.09 13.40
C PHE A 231 -9.79 -1.73 13.48
N PRO A 232 -10.83 -0.99 13.06
CA PRO A 232 -12.21 -1.42 13.20
C PRO A 232 -12.46 -2.69 12.39
N VAL A 233 -13.39 -3.50 12.88
CA VAL A 233 -13.93 -4.63 12.13
C VAL A 233 -14.79 -4.08 11.00
N CYS A 234 -14.52 -4.52 9.77
CA CYS A 234 -15.24 -4.09 8.57
C CYS A 234 -16.06 -5.22 7.96
N TRP A 235 -15.77 -6.48 8.29
CA TRP A 235 -16.53 -7.62 7.83
C TRP A 235 -16.35 -8.84 8.75
N GLU A 236 -17.40 -9.65 8.87
CA GLU A 236 -17.40 -10.93 9.57
C GLU A 236 -18.15 -11.98 8.74
N ASN A 237 -17.62 -13.21 8.71
CA ASN A 237 -18.28 -14.36 8.11
C ASN A 237 -19.35 -14.88 9.08
N SER A 238 -20.61 -14.56 8.81
CA SER A 238 -21.77 -15.00 9.58
C SER A 238 -22.14 -16.46 9.32
#